data_AF-A0A0J1EAI0-F1
#
_entry.id   AF-A0A0J1EAI0-F1
#
_cell.length_a   1.000
_cell.length_b   1.000
_cell.length_c   1.000
_cell.angle_alpha   90.00
_cell.angle_beta   90.00
_cell.angle_gamma   90.00
#
_symmetry.space_group_name_H-M   'P 1'
#
loop_
_entity.id
_entity.type
_entity.pdbx_description
1 polymer ?
#
loop_
_entity_poly.entity_id
_entity_poly.type
_entity_poly.pdbx_seq_one_letter_code
_entity_poly.pdbx_strand_id
1 'polypeptide(L)'
;MDTTQPDLINEPTADNSASSSANGFQASSKSDEPAMSKSERIRRYIQAHPEARNTEIVAALEEHGIKYQDVGNVRSQEKRKAAKKAAPAKRRPAVAKPEVATPASTPAAPAPKPGAVSMETLQVGAEFVKQAGGIEQAQAILDLIRQIQSV
;
A
#
# COMPACT_ATOMS: atom_id res chain seq x y z
N MET A 1 48.49 -46.03 -0.32
CA MET A 1 48.80 -46.60 1.00
C MET A 1 49.42 -45.50 1.82
N ASP A 2 48.71 -45.15 2.90
CA ASP A 2 49.19 -44.46 4.11
C ASP A 2 49.43 -42.93 4.03
N THR A 3 48.46 -42.07 4.38
CA THR A 3 47.88 -41.73 5.71
C THR A 3 48.79 -40.80 6.51
N THR A 4 48.50 -39.49 6.52
CA THR A 4 48.67 -38.60 7.70
C THR A 4 47.85 -37.32 7.47
N GLN A 5 46.63 -37.31 8.03
CA GLN A 5 46.04 -36.18 8.77
C GLN A 5 46.27 -36.51 10.27
N PRO A 6 45.97 -35.67 11.28
CA PRO A 6 45.67 -34.23 11.35
C PRO A 6 46.47 -33.54 12.51
N ASP A 7 46.29 -32.22 12.73
CA ASP A 7 46.06 -31.58 14.05
C ASP A 7 46.27 -30.06 13.95
N LEU A 8 45.18 -29.29 14.11
CA LEU A 8 44.86 -28.50 15.33
C LEU A 8 45.62 -27.18 15.43
N ILE A 9 44.99 -26.10 14.94
CA ILE A 9 44.82 -24.86 15.72
C ILE A 9 43.50 -24.20 15.23
N ASN A 10 42.35 -24.61 15.75
CA ASN A 10 41.60 -23.95 16.84
C ASN A 10 40.83 -22.69 16.40
N GLU A 11 39.53 -22.86 16.14
CA GLU A 11 38.52 -21.80 16.28
C GLU A 11 38.39 -21.38 17.74
N PRO A 12 37.97 -20.12 17.99
CA PRO A 12 36.96 -19.90 19.00
C PRO A 12 35.66 -19.37 18.39
N THR A 13 34.61 -20.09 18.77
CA THR A 13 33.18 -19.79 18.71
C THR A 13 32.79 -18.50 19.44
N ALA A 14 31.77 -17.80 18.95
CA ALA A 14 30.70 -17.12 19.71
C ALA A 14 29.77 -16.37 18.72
N ASP A 15 28.60 -16.90 18.42
CA ASP A 15 27.31 -16.60 19.08
C ASP A 15 26.72 -15.22 18.76
N ASN A 16 25.81 -15.22 17.78
CA ASN A 16 24.42 -14.77 17.89
C ASN A 16 24.08 -13.58 18.81
N SER A 17 23.62 -12.49 18.21
CA SER A 17 22.41 -11.71 18.58
C SER A 17 22.41 -10.43 17.74
N ALA A 18 21.52 -10.30 16.76
CA ALA A 18 20.18 -9.74 16.94
C ALA A 18 20.17 -8.31 17.49
N SER A 19 19.38 -7.47 16.82
CA SER A 19 18.93 -6.12 17.21
C SER A 19 19.78 -4.97 16.69
N SER A 20 19.42 -4.34 15.57
CA SER A 20 18.24 -3.49 15.34
C SER A 20 18.54 -2.01 15.52
N SER A 21 18.13 -1.25 14.50
CA SER A 21 17.63 0.12 14.61
C SER A 21 18.56 1.18 15.22
N ALA A 22 19.49 1.68 14.41
CA ALA A 22 19.90 3.09 14.55
C ALA A 22 19.00 3.95 13.64
N ASN A 23 17.82 4.26 14.16
CA ASN A 23 16.91 5.22 13.57
C ASN A 23 17.38 6.64 13.95
N GLY A 24 17.67 7.44 12.92
CA GLY A 24 17.51 8.90 12.92
C GLY A 24 18.48 9.72 13.75
N PHE A 25 19.31 10.53 13.08
CA PHE A 25 19.20 11.99 13.20
C PHE A 25 19.69 12.61 11.89
N GLN A 26 18.74 13.08 11.08
CA GLN A 26 19.01 13.90 9.91
C GLN A 26 19.64 15.20 10.37
N ALA A 27 20.94 15.37 10.11
CA ALA A 27 21.61 16.64 10.23
C ALA A 27 21.19 17.55 9.08
N SER A 28 20.27 18.45 9.40
CA SER A 28 20.02 19.70 8.72
C SER A 28 21.33 20.45 8.45
N SER A 29 21.60 20.79 7.19
CA SER A 29 22.44 21.95 6.83
C SER A 29 22.28 22.38 5.37
N LYS A 30 21.66 23.55 5.22
CA LYS A 30 22.04 24.68 4.33
C LYS A 30 21.95 24.47 2.80
N SER A 31 20.99 25.14 2.17
CA SER A 31 21.23 26.43 1.49
C SER A 31 19.95 26.95 0.81
N ASP A 32 19.85 28.27 0.78
CA ASP A 32 18.72 29.12 0.44
C ASP A 32 18.52 29.21 -1.09
N GLU A 33 17.63 28.36 -1.58
CA GLU A 33 16.76 28.44 -2.77
C GLU A 33 15.69 27.37 -2.50
N PRO A 34 14.45 27.42 -3.03
CA PRO A 34 13.48 26.36 -2.79
C PRO A 34 13.89 25.10 -3.56
N ALA A 35 15.00 24.47 -3.16
CA ALA A 35 15.42 23.13 -3.50
C ALA A 35 14.39 22.19 -2.87
N MET A 36 13.23 22.11 -3.53
CA MET A 36 12.09 21.36 -3.06
C MET A 36 12.55 19.96 -2.67
N SER A 37 12.22 19.59 -1.43
CA SER A 37 12.51 18.26 -0.91
C SER A 37 11.91 17.21 -1.85
N LYS A 38 12.54 16.05 -1.99
CA LYS A 38 12.09 14.96 -2.88
C LYS A 38 10.60 14.67 -2.67
N SER A 39 10.15 14.61 -1.43
CA SER A 39 8.74 14.38 -1.08
C SER A 39 7.81 15.54 -1.46
N GLU A 40 8.31 16.76 -1.42
CA GLU A 40 7.55 17.95 -1.80
C GLU A 40 7.36 18.04 -3.31
N ARG A 41 8.40 17.68 -4.08
CA ARG A 41 8.32 17.56 -5.54
C ARG A 41 7.30 16.50 -5.95
N ILE A 42 7.31 15.34 -5.31
CA ILE A 42 6.32 14.28 -5.50
C ILE A 42 4.91 14.79 -5.17
N ARG A 43 4.74 15.48 -4.04
CA ARG A 43 3.43 16.02 -3.64
C ARG A 43 2.89 17.01 -4.67
N ARG A 44 3.72 17.95 -5.16
CA ARG A 44 3.31 18.90 -6.20
C ARG A 44 2.91 18.18 -7.50
N TYR A 45 3.69 17.19 -7.91
CA TYR A 45 3.40 16.42 -9.11
C TYR A 45 2.09 15.64 -8.98
N ILE A 46 1.84 14.98 -7.84
CA ILE A 46 0.56 14.29 -7.57
C ILE A 46 -0.62 15.26 -7.52
N GLN A 47 -0.43 16.48 -7.01
CA GLN A 47 -1.47 17.51 -6.99
C GLN A 47 -1.81 18.03 -8.39
N ALA A 48 -0.79 18.23 -9.23
CA ALA A 48 -0.97 18.64 -10.63
C ALA A 48 -1.52 17.50 -11.50
N HIS A 49 -1.20 16.25 -11.16
CA HIS A 49 -1.59 15.05 -11.90
C HIS A 49 -2.19 13.98 -10.97
N PRO A 50 -3.44 14.15 -10.50
CA PRO A 50 -4.08 13.21 -9.58
C PRO A 50 -4.34 11.83 -10.18
N GLU A 51 -4.44 11.75 -11.51
CA GLU A 51 -4.66 10.50 -12.27
C GLU A 51 -3.37 9.77 -12.64
N ALA A 52 -2.20 10.40 -12.45
CA ALA A 52 -0.93 9.80 -12.86
C ALA A 52 -0.67 8.48 -12.12
N ARG A 53 -0.18 7.50 -12.88
CA ARG A 53 0.21 6.20 -12.34
C ARG A 53 1.56 6.35 -11.62
N ASN A 54 1.78 5.54 -10.58
CA ASN A 54 3.04 5.61 -9.81
C ASN A 54 4.29 5.45 -10.69
N THR A 55 4.20 4.67 -11.77
CA THR A 55 5.27 4.47 -12.75
C THR A 55 5.58 5.75 -13.54
N GLU A 56 4.56 6.52 -13.91
CA GLU A 56 4.71 7.78 -14.65
C GLU A 56 5.30 8.88 -13.76
N ILE A 57 4.90 8.90 -12.48
CA ILE A 57 5.45 9.83 -11.49
C ILE A 57 6.94 9.55 -11.26
N VAL A 58 7.33 8.27 -11.20
CA VAL A 58 8.74 7.89 -11.08
C VAL A 58 9.50 8.29 -12.35
N ALA A 59 8.98 7.98 -13.54
CA ALA A 59 9.62 8.35 -14.80
C ALA A 59 9.83 9.88 -14.93
N ALA A 60 8.83 10.68 -14.54
CA ALA A 60 8.92 12.14 -14.58
C ALA A 60 9.85 12.74 -13.51
N LEU A 61 10.13 12.01 -12.42
CA LEU A 61 10.89 12.49 -11.27
C LEU A 61 12.19 11.70 -11.04
N GLU A 62 12.57 10.83 -11.97
CA GLU A 62 13.77 9.99 -11.89
C GLU A 62 15.05 10.84 -11.91
N GLU A 63 15.06 11.94 -12.67
CA GLU A 63 16.14 12.94 -12.70
C GLU A 63 16.47 13.50 -11.30
N HIS A 64 15.48 13.50 -10.41
CA HIS A 64 15.63 13.96 -9.03
C HIS A 64 15.94 12.84 -8.03
N GLY A 65 16.25 11.63 -8.52
CA GLY A 65 16.61 10.48 -7.70
C GLY A 65 15.46 10.01 -6.80
N ILE A 66 14.22 10.09 -7.31
CA ILE A 66 13.00 9.65 -6.63
C ILE A 66 12.71 8.20 -7.02
N LYS A 67 12.52 7.33 -6.03
CA LYS A 67 12.23 5.92 -6.24
C LYS A 67 10.73 5.62 -6.14
N TYR A 68 10.33 4.45 -6.65
CA TYR A 68 8.95 3.96 -6.53
C TYR A 68 8.44 3.92 -5.08
N GLN A 69 9.30 3.56 -4.13
CA GLN A 69 8.97 3.50 -2.70
C GLN A 69 8.61 4.90 -2.14
N ASP A 70 9.30 5.95 -2.58
CA ASP A 70 9.07 7.32 -2.13
C ASP A 70 7.69 7.81 -2.59
N VAL A 71 7.32 7.52 -3.84
CA VAL A 71 6.01 7.87 -4.41
C VAL A 71 4.87 7.15 -3.69
N GLY A 72 5.02 5.85 -3.41
CA GLY A 72 4.05 5.07 -2.64
C GLY A 72 3.85 5.62 -1.23
N ASN A 73 4.94 5.95 -0.54
CA ASN A 73 4.92 6.52 0.80
C ASN A 73 4.24 7.90 0.83
N VAL A 74 4.55 8.78 -0.12
CA VAL A 74 3.93 10.12 -0.19
C VAL A 74 2.44 10.01 -0.51
N ARG A 75 2.03 9.19 -1.48
CA ARG A 75 0.60 8.99 -1.84
C ARG A 75 -0.20 8.42 -0.66
N SER A 76 0.38 7.45 0.06
CA SER A 76 -0.22 6.91 1.29
C SER A 76 -0.35 7.97 2.39
N GLN A 77 0.67 8.83 2.56
CA GLN A 77 0.63 9.92 3.52
C GLN A 77 -0.43 10.96 3.16
N GLU A 78 -0.57 11.35 1.88
CA GLU A 78 -1.61 12.29 1.44
C GLU A 78 -3.01 11.74 1.71
N LYS A 79 -3.26 10.46 1.39
CA LYS A 79 -4.54 9.79 1.69
C LYS A 79 -4.83 9.76 3.20
N ARG A 80 -3.83 9.45 4.03
CA ARG A 80 -3.98 9.48 5.50
C ARG A 80 -4.22 10.89 6.03
N LYS A 81 -3.57 11.91 5.47
CA LYS A 81 -3.76 13.31 5.86
C LYS A 81 -5.16 13.80 5.45
N ALA A 82 -5.64 13.42 4.27
CA ALA A 82 -7.01 13.68 3.84
C ALA A 82 -8.04 13.02 4.78
N ALA A 83 -7.82 11.75 5.14
CA ALA A 83 -8.67 11.05 6.11
C ALA A 83 -8.64 11.68 7.51
N LYS A 84 -7.47 12.15 7.97
CA LYS A 84 -7.34 12.87 9.26
C LYS A 84 -8.01 14.25 9.26
N LYS A 85 -8.10 14.92 8.11
CA LYS A 85 -8.85 16.18 7.97
C LYS A 85 -10.37 15.95 7.88
N ALA A 86 -10.79 14.79 7.36
CA ALA A 86 -12.20 14.41 7.26
C ALA A 86 -12.74 13.75 8.53
N ALA A 87 -11.87 13.18 9.38
CA ALA A 87 -12.28 12.60 10.65
C ALA A 87 -12.47 13.71 11.71
N PRO A 88 -13.67 13.87 12.30
CA PRO A 88 -13.83 14.73 13.46
C PRO A 88 -12.95 14.17 14.57
N ALA A 89 -12.15 15.05 15.19
CA ALA A 89 -11.22 14.72 16.26
C ALA A 89 -11.90 13.96 17.40
N LYS A 90 -11.92 12.63 17.32
CA LYS A 90 -12.35 11.76 18.41
C LYS A 90 -11.26 10.75 18.69
N ARG A 91 -10.44 11.18 19.65
CA ARG A 91 -9.87 10.39 20.74
C ARG A 91 -8.86 9.32 20.34
N ARG A 92 -7.60 9.57 20.73
CA ARG A 92 -6.69 8.50 21.20
C ARG A 92 -7.46 7.63 22.19
N PRO A 93 -7.16 6.32 22.22
CA PRO A 93 -6.95 5.67 23.50
C PRO A 93 -5.49 5.22 23.60
N ALA A 94 -4.97 5.48 24.79
CA ALA A 94 -3.76 4.87 25.29
C ALA A 94 -3.93 3.35 25.39
N VAL A 95 -2.80 2.65 25.20
CA VAL A 95 -2.39 1.37 25.80
C VAL A 95 -3.49 0.51 26.43
N ALA A 96 -3.76 -0.65 25.83
CA ALA A 96 -3.84 -1.94 26.55
C ALA A 96 -3.84 -3.10 25.53
N LYS A 97 -3.00 -4.09 25.80
CA LYS A 97 -2.86 -5.37 25.08
C LYS A 97 -3.83 -6.40 25.72
N PRO A 98 -3.86 -7.65 25.24
CA PRO A 98 -4.89 -8.28 24.42
C PRO A 98 -5.88 -9.15 25.22
N GLU A 99 -7.13 -9.28 24.79
CA GLU A 99 -7.98 -10.40 25.21
C GLU A 99 -8.91 -10.86 24.09
N VAL A 100 -9.24 -12.14 24.15
CA VAL A 100 -9.64 -13.06 23.09
C VAL A 100 -11.17 -13.03 22.85
N ALA A 101 -11.56 -13.33 21.61
CA ALA A 101 -12.86 -13.84 21.14
C ALA A 101 -14.09 -12.91 21.08
N THR A 102 -14.54 -12.61 19.86
CA THR A 102 -15.77 -13.18 19.27
C THR A 102 -15.97 -12.68 17.82
N PRO A 103 -16.51 -13.50 16.89
CA PRO A 103 -16.76 -13.09 15.52
C PRO A 103 -18.21 -12.60 15.38
N ALA A 104 -18.42 -11.30 15.17
CA ALA A 104 -19.57 -10.74 14.44
C ALA A 104 -19.66 -9.23 14.70
N SER A 105 -19.28 -8.44 13.70
CA SER A 105 -20.00 -7.22 13.33
C SER A 105 -19.45 -6.74 12.00
N THR A 106 -19.99 -7.33 10.94
CA THR A 106 -20.10 -6.68 9.64
C THR A 106 -20.72 -5.30 9.89
N PRO A 107 -20.07 -4.18 9.53
CA PRO A 107 -20.77 -2.91 9.47
C PRO A 107 -21.87 -3.09 8.42
N ALA A 108 -23.12 -3.02 8.85
CA ALA A 108 -24.27 -3.00 7.96
C ALA A 108 -24.04 -1.91 6.91
N ALA A 109 -23.73 -2.32 5.69
CA ALA A 109 -23.69 -1.44 4.55
C ALA A 109 -25.08 -0.78 4.43
N PRO A 110 -25.15 0.55 4.25
CA PRO A 110 -26.42 1.21 4.01
C PRO A 110 -27.08 0.57 2.79
N ALA A 111 -28.35 0.21 2.93
CA ALA A 111 -29.15 -0.39 1.86
C ALA A 111 -28.99 0.45 0.57
N PRO A 112 -28.65 -0.18 -0.57
CA PRO A 112 -28.50 0.54 -1.82
C PRO A 112 -29.84 1.17 -2.19
N LYS A 113 -29.84 2.49 -2.40
CA LYS A 113 -30.97 3.16 -3.04
C LYS A 113 -31.16 2.53 -4.43
N PRO A 114 -32.38 2.12 -4.81
CA PRO A 114 -32.61 1.59 -6.15
C PRO A 114 -32.27 2.68 -7.17
N GLY A 115 -31.22 2.43 -7.97
CA GLY A 115 -30.81 3.29 -9.08
C GLY A 115 -29.50 4.06 -8.92
N ALA A 116 -28.85 4.04 -7.75
CA ALA A 116 -27.54 4.68 -7.59
C ALA A 116 -26.41 3.64 -7.63
N VAL A 117 -25.86 3.38 -8.82
CA VAL A 117 -24.64 2.58 -8.96
C VAL A 117 -23.47 3.43 -8.44
N SER A 118 -22.83 3.00 -7.35
CA SER A 118 -21.68 3.71 -6.81
C SER A 118 -20.45 3.48 -7.70
N MET A 119 -19.50 4.43 -7.68
CA MET A 119 -18.25 4.32 -8.45
C MET A 119 -17.47 3.05 -8.08
N GLU A 120 -17.56 2.63 -6.82
CA GLU A 120 -16.96 1.37 -6.34
C GLU A 120 -17.60 0.16 -7.00
N THR A 121 -18.93 0.12 -7.14
CA THR A 121 -19.63 -0.95 -7.86
C THR A 121 -19.26 -0.98 -9.34
N LEU A 122 -19.07 0.18 -9.97
CA LEU A 122 -18.59 0.25 -11.36
C LEU A 122 -17.16 -0.29 -11.49
N GLN A 123 -16.29 0.00 -10.52
CA GLN A 123 -14.93 -0.53 -10.51
C GLN A 123 -14.91 -2.06 -10.38
N VAL A 124 -15.73 -2.60 -9.48
CA VAL A 124 -15.88 -4.06 -9.33
C VAL A 124 -16.44 -4.69 -10.62
N GLY A 125 -17.42 -4.04 -11.25
CA GLY A 125 -17.95 -4.48 -12.54
C GLY A 125 -16.89 -4.48 -13.65
N ALA A 126 -16.04 -3.46 -13.71
CA ALA A 126 -14.96 -3.38 -14.68
C ALA A 126 -13.89 -4.47 -14.46
N GLU A 127 -13.57 -4.79 -13.19
CA GLU A 127 -12.67 -5.91 -12.89
C GLU A 127 -13.27 -7.26 -13.28
N PHE A 128 -14.57 -7.46 -13.07
CA PHE A 128 -15.27 -8.66 -13.53
C PHE A 128 -15.20 -8.82 -15.06
N VAL A 129 -15.51 -7.76 -15.81
CA VAL A 129 -15.42 -7.77 -17.28
C VAL A 129 -14.01 -8.12 -17.75
N LYS A 130 -12.99 -7.57 -17.08
CA LYS A 130 -11.59 -7.89 -17.37
C LYS A 130 -11.25 -9.35 -17.08
N GLN A 131 -11.74 -9.91 -15.98
CA GLN A 131 -11.52 -11.32 -15.62
C GLN A 131 -12.27 -12.29 -16.54
N ALA A 132 -13.46 -11.92 -17.00
CA ALA A 132 -14.24 -12.68 -17.97
C ALA A 132 -13.62 -12.70 -19.37
N GLY A 133 -12.64 -11.82 -19.64
CA GLY A 133 -11.98 -11.72 -20.94
C GLY A 133 -12.71 -10.83 -21.95
N GLY A 134 -13.63 -9.98 -21.49
CA GLY A 134 -14.39 -9.06 -22.35
C GLY A 134 -15.83 -8.88 -21.90
N ILE A 135 -16.52 -7.89 -22.49
CA ILE A 135 -17.92 -7.60 -22.18
C ILE A 135 -18.82 -8.73 -22.69
N GLU A 136 -18.55 -9.30 -23.87
CA GLU A 136 -19.38 -10.39 -24.42
C GLU A 136 -19.33 -11.64 -23.52
N GLN A 137 -18.13 -12.01 -23.04
CA GLN A 137 -17.97 -13.15 -22.14
C GLN A 137 -18.62 -12.91 -20.78
N ALA A 138 -18.47 -11.70 -20.23
CA ALA A 138 -19.14 -11.31 -19.00
C ALA A 138 -20.67 -11.45 -19.11
N GLN A 139 -21.24 -11.07 -20.25
CA GLN A 139 -22.67 -11.16 -20.51
C GLN A 139 -23.12 -12.63 -20.65
N ALA A 140 -22.38 -13.46 -21.39
CA ALA A 140 -22.66 -14.88 -21.51
C ALA A 140 -22.64 -15.60 -20.14
N ILE A 141 -21.69 -15.26 -19.27
CA ILE A 141 -21.63 -15.79 -17.89
C ILE A 141 -22.86 -15.36 -17.09
N LEU A 142 -23.25 -14.08 -17.17
CA LEU A 142 -24.42 -13.57 -16.45
C LEU A 142 -25.72 -14.22 -16.94
N ASP A 143 -25.86 -14.46 -18.25
CA ASP A 143 -27.00 -15.17 -18.82
C ASP A 143 -27.07 -16.62 -18.34
N LEU A 144 -25.93 -17.32 -18.28
CA LEU A 144 -25.86 -18.67 -17.74
C LEU A 144 -26.24 -18.72 -16.25
N ILE A 145 -25.76 -17.76 -15.45
CA ILE A 145 -26.11 -17.66 -14.03
C ILE A 145 -27.61 -17.42 -13.85
N ARG A 146 -28.22 -16.55 -14.67
CA ARG A 146 -29.67 -16.31 -14.64
C ARG A 146 -30.47 -17.56 -14.99
N GLN A 147 -30.00 -18.34 -15.97
CA GLN A 147 -30.64 -19.61 -16.34
C GLN A 147 -30.64 -20.60 -15.16
N ILE A 148 -29.53 -20.73 -14.43
CA ILE A 148 -29.43 -21.61 -13.26
C ILE A 148 -30.37 -21.15 -12.13
N GLN A 149 -30.50 -19.84 -11.91
CA GLN A 149 -31.38 -19.30 -10.87
C GLN A 149 -32.87 -19.36 -11.22
N SER A 150 -33.21 -19.58 -12.49
CA SER A 150 -34.59 -19.67 -12.98
C SER A 150 -35.17 -21.10 -12.90
N VAL A 151 -34.37 -22.09 -12.48
CA VAL A 151 -34.76 -23.49 -12.30
C VAL A 151 -34.96 -23.76 -10.82
#